data_AF-A0A1C6ETP6-F1
#
_entry.id   AF-A0A1C6ETP6-F1
#
_cell.length_a   1.000
_cell.length_b   1.000
_cell.length_c   1.000
_cell.angle_alpha   90.00
_cell.angle_beta   90.00
_cell.angle_gamma   90.00
#
_symmetry.space_group_name_H-M   'P 1'
#
loop_
_entity.id
_entity.type
_entity.pdbx_description
1 polymer ?
#
loop_
_entity_poly.entity_id
_entity_poly.type
_entity_poly.pdbx_seq_one_letter_code
_entity_poly.pdbx_strand_id
1 'polypeptide(L)'
;MTYSAYCNDRPLRMAADQYAQMYGGRFDCADSGDFLIYRDSGGEAHIPVDGTYTIPHLTKRLRQAVKHRYTVNLLTLWWVPIDEDELRDIPGFCQSILQAGG
;
A
#
# COMPACT_ATOMS: atom_id res chain seq x y z
N MET A 1 -7.13 -10.54 0.65
CA MET A 1 -8.01 -10.29 -0.52
C MET A 1 -7.47 -11.04 -1.73
N THR A 2 -8.35 -11.60 -2.57
CA THR A 2 -7.91 -12.28 -3.79
C THR A 2 -7.67 -11.31 -4.94
N TYR A 3 -6.78 -11.67 -5.87
CA TYR A 3 -6.53 -10.87 -7.05
C TYR A 3 -7.77 -10.85 -7.96
N SER A 4 -8.49 -11.95 -8.08
CA SER A 4 -9.77 -12.02 -8.81
C SER A 4 -10.81 -11.05 -8.27
N ALA A 5 -10.95 -10.92 -6.95
CA ALA A 5 -11.89 -9.98 -6.35
C ALA A 5 -11.51 -8.52 -6.68
N TYR A 6 -10.20 -8.21 -6.65
CA TYR A 6 -9.67 -6.92 -7.10
C TYR A 6 -9.96 -6.66 -8.59
N CYS A 7 -9.72 -7.65 -9.46
CA CYS A 7 -9.98 -7.56 -10.90
C CYS A 7 -11.45 -7.38 -11.24
N ASN A 8 -12.38 -7.76 -10.36
CA ASN A 8 -13.81 -7.58 -10.57
C ASN A 8 -14.35 -6.24 -10.04
N ASP A 9 -13.62 -5.53 -9.17
CA ASP A 9 -14.07 -4.25 -8.61
C ASP A 9 -13.44 -3.03 -9.31
N ARG A 10 -14.22 -2.36 -10.15
CA ARG A 10 -13.76 -1.20 -10.93
C ARG A 10 -13.37 0.00 -10.03
N PRO A 11 -14.16 0.39 -9.01
CA PRO A 11 -13.79 1.48 -8.11
C PRO A 11 -12.44 1.29 -7.41
N LEU A 12 -12.15 0.06 -6.99
CA LEU A 12 -10.89 -0.32 -6.36
C LEU A 12 -9.73 -0.23 -7.34
N ARG A 13 -9.87 -0.78 -8.55
CA ARG A 13 -8.84 -0.69 -9.59
C ARG A 13 -8.50 0.75 -9.94
N MET A 14 -9.50 1.61 -10.11
CA MET A 14 -9.25 3.02 -10.40
C MET A 14 -8.47 3.71 -9.27
N ALA A 15 -8.78 3.40 -8.01
CA ALA A 15 -8.02 3.94 -6.87
C ALA A 15 -6.59 3.38 -6.82
N ALA A 16 -6.41 2.11 -7.16
CA ALA A 16 -5.12 1.44 -7.25
C ALA A 16 -4.25 2.00 -8.38
N ASP A 17 -4.82 2.29 -9.55
CA ASP A 17 -4.12 2.89 -10.68
C ASP A 17 -3.64 4.32 -10.34
N GLN A 18 -4.50 5.12 -9.71
CA GLN A 18 -4.13 6.46 -9.24
C GLN A 18 -3.00 6.39 -8.20
N TYR A 19 -3.06 5.42 -7.31
CA TYR A 19 -2.02 5.17 -6.32
C TYR A 19 -0.70 4.76 -6.97
N ALA A 20 -0.74 3.79 -7.88
CA ALA A 20 0.41 3.29 -8.64
C ALA A 20 1.06 4.42 -9.44
N GLN A 21 0.28 5.25 -10.12
CA GLN A 21 0.77 6.42 -10.84
C GLN A 21 1.48 7.42 -9.93
N MET A 22 0.99 7.59 -8.70
CA MET A 22 1.57 8.52 -7.74
C MET A 22 2.86 8.00 -7.10
N TYR A 23 2.93 6.71 -6.77
CA TYR A 23 4.01 6.12 -5.96
C TYR A 23 4.96 5.19 -6.74
N GLY A 24 4.69 4.92 -8.02
CA GLY A 24 5.59 4.19 -8.91
C GLY A 24 5.59 2.66 -8.76
N GLY A 25 4.57 2.06 -8.14
CA GLY A 25 4.44 0.60 -8.01
C GLY A 25 3.27 0.03 -8.83
N ARG A 26 2.88 -1.22 -8.58
CA ARG A 26 1.74 -1.89 -9.22
C ARG A 26 1.12 -2.97 -8.35
N PHE A 27 -0.15 -3.28 -8.62
CA PHE A 27 -0.87 -4.37 -7.96
C PHE A 27 -0.89 -5.60 -8.87
N ASP A 28 -0.40 -6.73 -8.34
CA ASP A 28 -0.21 -7.99 -9.08
C ASP A 28 -0.88 -9.17 -8.36
N CYS A 29 -0.97 -10.30 -9.05
CA CYS A 29 -1.29 -11.59 -8.45
C CYS A 29 -0.01 -12.21 -7.88
N ALA A 30 -0.09 -12.84 -6.70
CA ALA A 30 1.00 -13.67 -6.20
C ALA A 30 1.23 -14.90 -7.10
N ASP A 31 2.47 -15.35 -7.21
CA ASP A 31 2.81 -16.59 -7.92
C ASP A 31 2.27 -17.84 -7.19
N SER A 32 2.07 -17.73 -5.88
CA SER A 32 1.62 -18.82 -5.00
C SER A 32 0.11 -19.00 -4.95
N GLY A 33 -0.68 -18.23 -5.72
CA GLY A 33 -2.13 -18.37 -5.79
C GLY A 33 -2.86 -17.04 -6.00
N ASP A 34 -4.19 -17.08 -5.95
CA ASP A 34 -5.07 -15.93 -6.18
C ASP A 34 -5.05 -14.93 -5.00
N PHE A 35 -3.89 -14.30 -4.78
CA PHE A 35 -3.68 -13.30 -3.73
C PHE A 35 -3.24 -11.99 -4.37
N LEU A 36 -3.86 -10.89 -3.93
CA LEU A 36 -3.46 -9.55 -4.34
C LEU A 36 -2.18 -9.14 -3.60
N ILE A 37 -1.14 -8.80 -4.37
CA ILE A 37 0.12 -8.24 -3.87
C ILE A 37 0.33 -6.83 -4.41
N TYR A 38 1.14 -6.05 -3.73
CA TYR A 38 1.64 -4.77 -4.20
C TYR A 38 3.14 -4.89 -4.40
N ARG A 39 3.60 -4.55 -5.60
CA ARG A 39 5.00 -4.45 -5.93
C ARG A 39 5.38 -2.98 -6.01
N ASP A 40 6.34 -2.55 -5.22
CA ASP A 40 6.77 -1.15 -5.22
C ASP A 40 7.63 -0.81 -6.45
N SER A 41 8.10 0.45 -6.51
CA SER A 41 8.94 0.94 -7.61
C SER A 41 10.33 0.29 -7.65
N GLY A 42 10.82 -0.26 -6.54
CA GLY A 42 12.05 -1.04 -6.45
C GLY A 42 11.86 -2.49 -6.91
N GLY A 43 10.62 -2.94 -7.11
CA GLY A 43 10.30 -4.30 -7.50
C GLY A 43 10.08 -5.23 -6.32
N GLU A 44 10.14 -4.75 -5.08
CA GLU A 44 9.86 -5.55 -3.90
C GLU A 44 8.37 -5.83 -3.79
N ALA A 45 8.04 -7.10 -3.59
CA ALA A 45 6.67 -7.58 -3.47
C ALA A 45 6.33 -7.67 -2.00
N HIS A 46 5.28 -6.99 -1.60
CA HIS A 46 4.83 -7.00 -0.23
C HIS A 46 3.64 -8.03 -0.14
N ILE A 47 3.15 -8.41 1.06
CA ILE A 47 1.73 -8.87 1.27
C ILE A 47 1.02 -8.13 2.43
N PRO A 48 -0.33 -7.96 2.44
CA PRO A 48 -1.00 -7.24 3.51
C PRO A 48 -0.90 -7.98 4.86
N VAL A 49 -0.55 -7.27 5.95
CA VAL A 49 -0.20 -7.87 7.26
C VAL A 49 -1.35 -8.66 7.90
N ASP A 50 -2.60 -8.21 7.76
CA ASP A 50 -3.74 -8.84 8.46
C ASP A 50 -4.63 -9.73 7.58
N GLY A 51 -4.43 -9.75 6.25
CA GLY A 51 -5.27 -10.53 5.32
C GLY A 51 -6.77 -10.18 5.31
N THR A 52 -7.24 -9.24 6.15
CA THR A 52 -8.66 -8.95 6.41
C THR A 52 -9.23 -7.80 5.59
N TYR A 53 -8.43 -7.17 4.73
CA TYR A 53 -8.91 -6.04 3.93
C TYR A 53 -10.07 -6.44 3.00
N THR A 54 -11.23 -5.85 3.26
CA THR A 54 -12.37 -5.85 2.36
C THR A 54 -12.16 -4.82 1.24
N ILE A 55 -12.83 -5.01 0.10
CA ILE A 55 -12.78 -4.09 -1.04
C ILE A 55 -13.05 -2.62 -0.63
N PRO A 56 -14.10 -2.32 0.16
CA PRO A 56 -14.37 -0.94 0.59
C PRO A 56 -13.25 -0.33 1.43
N HIS A 57 -12.64 -1.11 2.32
CA HIS A 57 -11.55 -0.64 3.16
C HIS A 57 -10.33 -0.29 2.32
N LEU A 58 -9.87 -1.21 1.46
CA LEU A 58 -8.72 -0.96 0.60
C LEU A 58 -8.95 0.24 -0.33
N THR A 59 -10.13 0.33 -0.94
CA THR A 59 -10.51 1.46 -1.83
C THR A 59 -10.45 2.80 -1.10
N LYS A 60 -11.02 2.89 0.11
CA LYS A 60 -11.00 4.11 0.93
C LYS A 60 -9.57 4.55 1.22
N ARG A 61 -8.68 3.60 1.54
CA ARG A 61 -7.29 3.89 1.90
C ARG A 61 -6.46 4.37 0.72
N LEU A 62 -6.55 3.71 -0.44
CA LEU A 62 -5.84 4.15 -1.65
C LEU A 62 -6.23 5.58 -2.04
N ARG A 63 -7.53 5.91 -1.93
CA ARG A 63 -8.02 7.27 -2.18
C ARG A 63 -7.49 8.29 -1.17
N GLN A 64 -7.45 7.94 0.12
CA GLN A 64 -6.85 8.81 1.14
C GLN A 64 -5.37 9.07 0.85
N ALA A 65 -4.63 8.03 0.45
CA ALA A 65 -3.22 8.14 0.17
C ALA A 65 -2.92 9.16 -0.95
N VAL A 66 -3.61 8.99 -2.08
CA VAL A 66 -3.48 9.91 -3.23
C VAL A 66 -3.95 11.32 -2.86
N LYS A 67 -5.09 11.45 -2.16
CA LYS A 67 -5.65 12.76 -1.78
C LYS A 67 -4.69 13.57 -0.90
N HIS A 68 -4.09 12.92 0.10
CA HIS A 68 -3.20 13.59 1.06
C HIS A 68 -1.75 13.67 0.59
N ARG A 69 -1.41 12.99 -0.52
CA ARG A 69 -0.08 13.02 -1.14
C ARG A 69 1.04 12.72 -0.14
N TYR A 70 0.84 11.70 0.69
CA TYR A 70 1.84 11.31 1.69
C TYR A 70 3.21 11.14 1.03
N THR A 71 4.25 11.65 1.67
CA THR A 71 5.64 11.55 1.19
C THR A 71 6.12 10.10 1.17
N VAL A 72 5.58 9.27 2.06
CA VAL A 72 5.86 7.84 2.13
C VAL A 72 4.77 7.07 1.38
N ASN A 73 5.20 6.05 0.65
CA ASN A 73 4.31 5.06 0.04
C ASN A 73 3.56 4.34 1.17
N LEU A 74 2.28 4.69 1.38
CA LEU A 74 1.45 4.16 2.45
C LEU A 74 1.32 2.63 2.42
N LEU A 75 1.51 1.96 1.29
CA LEU A 75 1.56 0.50 1.27
C LEU A 75 2.74 -0.05 2.08
N THR A 76 3.89 0.63 2.09
CA THR A 76 5.02 0.34 3.01
C THR A 76 4.62 0.53 4.47
N LEU A 77 3.81 1.54 4.78
CA LEU A 77 3.34 1.80 6.15
C LEU A 77 2.30 0.79 6.64
N TRP A 78 1.67 0.04 5.73
CA TRP A 78 0.54 -0.84 6.02
C TRP A 78 0.92 -2.32 5.94
N TRP A 79 2.04 -2.61 5.29
CA TRP A 79 2.56 -3.97 5.10
C TRP A 79 3.77 -4.23 6.02
N VAL A 80 4.16 -3.19 6.76
CA VAL A 80 5.03 -3.24 7.94
C VAL A 80 4.15 -2.80 9.13
N PRO A 81 4.18 -3.49 10.28
CA PRO A 81 3.46 -3.05 11.48
C PRO A 81 4.14 -1.79 12.02
N ILE A 82 3.59 -0.63 11.69
CA ILE A 82 4.10 0.65 12.15
C ILE A 82 3.17 1.17 13.22
N ASP A 83 3.77 1.59 14.33
CA ASP A 83 3.05 1.96 15.53
C ASP A 83 2.20 3.23 15.29
N GLU A 84 1.02 3.29 15.90
CA GLU A 84 0.07 4.39 15.70
C GLU A 84 0.63 5.74 16.19
N ASP A 85 1.60 5.72 17.12
CA ASP A 85 2.33 6.91 17.56
C ASP A 85 3.37 7.40 16.53
N GLU A 86 3.91 6.52 15.68
CA GLU A 86 4.82 6.91 14.58
C GLU A 86 4.08 7.60 13.43
N LEU A 87 2.78 7.31 13.25
CA LEU A 87 1.93 7.95 12.25
C LEU A 87 1.55 9.40 12.59
N ARG A 88 1.72 9.84 13.85
CA ARG A 88 1.43 11.22 14.28
C ARG A 88 2.56 12.20 13.96
N ASP A 89 3.78 11.72 13.76
CA ASP A 89 4.95 12.52 13.38
C ASP A 89 5.62 11.95 12.12
N ILE A 90 4.92 12.08 10.99
CA ILE A 90 5.42 11.66 9.67
C ILE A 90 6.84 12.22 9.39
N PRO A 91 7.18 13.49 9.73
CA PRO A 91 8.55 13.99 9.66
C PRO A 91 9.56 13.19 10.50
N GLY A 92 9.26 12.92 11.78
CA GLY A 92 10.14 12.14 12.68
C GLY A 92 10.31 10.68 12.25
N PHE A 93 9.25 10.06 11.74
CA PHE A 93 9.30 8.74 11.14
C PHE A 93 10.21 8.70 9.90
N CYS A 94 10.07 9.67 8.98
CA CYS A 94 10.96 9.79 7.82
C CYS A 94 12.43 9.95 8.24
N GLN A 95 12.70 10.73 9.28
CA GLN A 95 14.06 10.96 9.78
C GLN A 95 14.68 9.70 10.40
N SER A 96 13.89 8.90 11.11
CA SER A 96 14.35 7.66 11.77
C SER A 96 14.73 6.57 10.75
N ILE A 97 13.97 6.43 9.66
CA ILE A 97 14.30 5.51 8.56
C ILE A 97 15.58 5.93 7.84
N LEU A 98 15.77 7.22 7.60
CA LEU A 98 16.97 7.73 6.93
C LEU A 98 18.25 7.56 7.77
N GLN A 99 18.13 7.44 9.10
CA GLN A 99 19.25 7.20 10.02
C GLN A 99 19.53 5.72 10.27
N ALA A 100 18.54 4.83 10.12
CA ALA A 100 18.68 3.39 10.33
C ALA A 100 19.30 2.61 9.16
N GLY A 101 19.52 3.27 8.01
CA GLY A 101 20.12 2.69 6.80
C GLY A 101 21.59 3.05 6.55
N GLY A 102 22.32 3.53 7.57
CA GLY A 102 23.74 3.90 7.51
C GLY A 102 24.69 2.84 8.05
#